data_AF-A0A0C3LCS3-F1
#
_entry.id   AF-A0A0C3LCS3-F1
#
_cell.length_a   1.000
_cell.length_b   1.000
_cell.length_c   1.000
_cell.angle_alpha   90.00
_cell.angle_beta   90.00
_cell.angle_gamma   90.00
#
_symmetry.space_group_name_H-M   'P 1'
#
loop_
_entity.id
_entity.type
_entity.pdbx_description
1 polymer ?
#
loop_
_entity_poly.entity_id
_entity_poly.type
_entity_poly.pdbx_seq_one_letter_code
_entity_poly.pdbx_strand_id
1 'polypeptide(L)'
;MSSHHTLPLPPPPVLYSSEYFNRLLYQDIPSLHMPLTLPDSSLIHHVWEYKAAPTSSENLVTFDEHIPSMSDIQALLGDIQMAERNGFTVVTVNLRTASGQEVKSYSVSKIRIMACIHNQAESIKSASWLFQAVQPESGVLNCPGTAEFFQDCRIFDPLPGYSSAVPAWTLSCLTMDVDIHYWVIDLAMENLYLRIRTSATAGLHPIVLPPLFSIILLHQYSQPFPRLSNQLSTLSHFICNFVMLENFSGLSFLHCNGAHYSTYHYSGNSRLLYGNSLTSAPTAEAQQMVSALNWLLPGTGLPPIIEVSMMDVAFQGGGSCSGGIAALNALEKLYSLPGIAWHPNNALALRYMLMERLLCHAMTV
;
A
#
# COMPACT_ATOMS: atom_id res chain seq x y z
N MET A 1 25.33 -29.41 -35.52
CA MET A 1 24.00 -28.75 -35.56
C MET A 1 23.28 -29.14 -34.29
N SER A 2 23.25 -28.25 -33.30
CA SER A 2 22.60 -28.51 -32.00
C SER A 2 21.12 -28.18 -32.12
N SER A 3 20.27 -29.17 -31.87
CA SER A 3 18.83 -29.01 -31.83
C SER A 3 18.45 -28.23 -30.58
N HIS A 4 18.06 -26.96 -30.75
CA HIS A 4 17.39 -26.20 -29.71
C HIS A 4 16.06 -26.89 -29.38
N HIS A 5 16.04 -27.66 -28.29
CA HIS A 5 14.81 -28.07 -27.64
C HIS A 5 14.14 -26.81 -27.08
N THR A 6 13.22 -26.24 -27.85
CA THR A 6 12.20 -25.34 -27.31
C THR A 6 11.41 -26.12 -26.28
N LEU A 7 11.61 -25.80 -25.01
CA LEU A 7 10.77 -26.30 -23.93
C LEU A 7 9.31 -25.94 -24.25
N PRO A 8 8.35 -26.85 -24.04
CA PRO A 8 6.94 -26.54 -24.23
C PRO A 8 6.56 -25.35 -23.33
N LEU A 9 5.85 -24.38 -23.91
CA LEU A 9 5.27 -23.28 -23.16
C LEU A 9 4.41 -23.86 -22.01
N PRO A 10 4.52 -23.32 -20.79
CA PRO A 10 3.64 -23.75 -19.70
C PRO A 10 2.18 -23.55 -20.12
N PRO A 11 1.25 -24.41 -19.63
CA PRO A 11 -0.16 -24.25 -19.93
C PRO A 11 -0.64 -22.84 -19.54
N PRO A 12 -1.64 -22.28 -20.24
CA PRO A 12 -2.18 -20.97 -19.90
C PRO A 12 -2.68 -20.99 -18.44
N PRO A 13 -2.48 -19.89 -17.68
CA PRO A 13 -3.01 -19.81 -16.32
C PRO A 13 -4.50 -20.09 -16.31
N VAL A 14 -4.96 -20.81 -15.29
CA VAL A 14 -6.40 -20.95 -15.04
C VAL A 14 -6.98 -19.55 -14.79
N LEU A 15 -8.04 -19.19 -15.50
CA LEU A 15 -8.70 -17.89 -15.38
C LEU A 15 -9.00 -17.57 -13.90
N TYR A 16 -8.71 -16.34 -13.48
CA TYR A 16 -8.85 -15.86 -12.10
C TYR A 16 -8.04 -16.60 -11.02
N SER A 17 -7.11 -17.47 -11.39
CA SER A 17 -6.11 -17.98 -10.44
C SER A 17 -5.15 -16.87 -10.00
N SER A 18 -4.40 -17.10 -8.93
CA SER A 18 -3.36 -16.18 -8.50
C SER A 18 -2.29 -15.96 -9.59
N GLU A 19 -1.96 -17.01 -10.36
CA GLU A 19 -1.04 -16.91 -11.50
C GLU A 19 -1.63 -16.06 -12.64
N TYR A 20 -2.93 -16.16 -12.89
CA TYR A 20 -3.62 -15.31 -13.86
C TYR A 20 -3.51 -13.84 -13.44
N PHE A 21 -3.91 -13.49 -12.21
CA PHE A 21 -3.86 -12.10 -11.73
C PHE A 21 -2.43 -11.55 -11.74
N ASN A 22 -1.43 -12.34 -11.32
CA ASN A 22 -0.02 -11.93 -11.34
C ASN A 22 0.55 -11.70 -12.75
N ARG A 23 -0.14 -12.14 -13.81
CA ARG A 23 0.27 -11.93 -15.20
C ARG A 23 -0.51 -10.82 -15.91
N LEU A 24 -1.58 -10.30 -15.30
CA LEU A 24 -2.38 -9.25 -15.91
C LEU A 24 -1.57 -7.98 -16.09
N LEU A 25 -1.62 -7.46 -17.30
CA LEU A 25 -1.09 -6.17 -17.67
C LEU A 25 -2.16 -5.08 -17.53
N TYR A 26 -1.75 -3.82 -17.44
CA TYR A 26 -2.74 -2.73 -17.43
C TYR A 26 -3.51 -2.64 -18.74
N GLN A 27 -2.89 -2.95 -19.89
CA GLN A 27 -3.58 -2.97 -21.18
C GLN A 27 -4.71 -4.01 -21.25
N ASP A 28 -4.69 -5.03 -20.39
CA ASP A 28 -5.74 -6.05 -20.36
C ASP A 28 -7.00 -5.56 -19.64
N ILE A 29 -6.87 -4.57 -18.74
CA ILE A 29 -7.95 -4.11 -17.84
C ILE A 29 -9.23 -3.69 -18.58
N PRO A 30 -9.19 -2.92 -19.69
CA PRO A 30 -10.41 -2.52 -20.39
C PRO A 30 -11.23 -3.71 -20.92
N SER A 31 -10.59 -4.85 -21.16
CA SER A 31 -11.22 -6.09 -21.63
C SER A 31 -11.50 -7.10 -20.50
N LEU A 32 -11.05 -6.81 -19.29
CA LEU A 32 -11.20 -7.71 -18.15
C LEU A 32 -12.62 -7.66 -17.61
N HIS A 33 -13.31 -8.78 -17.69
CA HIS A 33 -14.61 -8.97 -17.08
C HIS A 33 -14.46 -9.77 -15.77
N MET A 34 -14.88 -9.17 -14.65
CA MET A 34 -14.94 -9.85 -13.35
C MET A 34 -16.35 -10.39 -13.11
N PRO A 35 -16.51 -11.59 -12.53
CA PRO A 35 -17.83 -12.16 -12.28
C PRO A 35 -18.63 -11.35 -11.26
N LEU A 36 -19.95 -11.43 -11.33
CA LEU A 36 -20.82 -10.68 -10.42
C LEU A 36 -20.80 -11.32 -9.03
N THR A 37 -20.49 -10.51 -8.02
CA THR A 37 -20.57 -10.91 -6.62
C THR A 37 -21.99 -10.74 -6.09
N LEU A 38 -22.54 -11.79 -5.51
CA LEU A 38 -23.81 -11.76 -4.77
C LEU A 38 -23.64 -11.03 -3.43
N PRO A 39 -24.72 -10.44 -2.89
CA PRO A 39 -24.68 -9.77 -1.59
C PRO A 39 -24.37 -10.76 -0.45
N ASP A 40 -23.95 -10.23 0.71
CA ASP A 40 -23.76 -11.04 1.92
C ASP A 40 -25.04 -11.82 2.28
N SER A 41 -24.85 -13.01 2.88
CA SER A 41 -25.95 -13.94 3.20
C SER A 41 -26.71 -14.45 1.97
N SER A 42 -26.04 -14.47 0.82
CA SER A 42 -26.59 -15.09 -0.41
C SER A 42 -26.59 -16.61 -0.31
N LEU A 43 -25.65 -17.19 0.45
CA LEU A 43 -25.60 -18.63 0.72
C LEU A 43 -26.66 -19.02 1.74
N ILE A 44 -27.71 -19.72 1.28
CA ILE A 44 -28.81 -20.17 2.13
C ILE A 44 -28.43 -21.44 2.88
N HIS A 45 -27.81 -22.38 2.19
CA HIS A 45 -27.48 -23.72 2.69
C HIS A 45 -26.43 -24.40 1.80
N HIS A 46 -25.60 -25.27 2.38
CA HIS A 46 -24.63 -26.09 1.65
C HIS A 46 -24.56 -27.53 2.16
N VAL A 47 -24.25 -28.46 1.25
CA VAL A 47 -24.05 -29.89 1.56
C VAL A 47 -22.79 -30.40 0.87
N TRP A 48 -21.89 -31.02 1.63
CA TRP A 48 -20.72 -31.70 1.09
C TRP A 48 -21.09 -33.09 0.56
N GLU A 49 -20.63 -33.42 -0.65
CA GLU A 49 -21.04 -34.63 -1.37
C GLU A 49 -19.85 -35.45 -1.85
N TYR A 50 -20.03 -36.78 -1.83
CA TYR A 50 -19.14 -37.75 -2.46
C TYR A 50 -19.48 -37.85 -3.95
N LYS A 51 -18.97 -36.91 -4.75
CA LYS A 51 -19.11 -36.95 -6.21
C LYS A 51 -17.77 -37.21 -6.88
N ALA A 52 -17.80 -37.86 -8.05
CA ALA A 52 -16.63 -37.88 -8.93
C ALA A 52 -16.18 -36.44 -9.17
N ALA A 53 -14.86 -36.22 -9.21
CA ALA A 53 -14.33 -34.87 -9.40
C ALA A 53 -15.01 -34.23 -10.63
N PRO A 54 -15.60 -33.03 -10.48
CA PRO A 54 -16.33 -32.39 -11.56
C PRO A 54 -15.42 -32.22 -12.78
N THR A 55 -16.03 -32.22 -13.95
CA THR A 55 -15.32 -32.06 -15.22
C THR A 55 -14.48 -30.78 -15.22
N SER A 56 -13.42 -30.72 -16.05
CA SER A 56 -12.53 -29.55 -16.09
C SER A 56 -13.30 -28.23 -16.32
N SER A 57 -14.39 -28.25 -17.07
CA SER A 57 -15.28 -27.09 -17.30
C SER A 57 -16.05 -26.65 -16.05
N GLU A 58 -16.44 -27.57 -15.18
CA GLU A 58 -17.20 -27.27 -13.94
C GLU A 58 -16.32 -26.70 -12.83
N ASN A 59 -15.00 -26.81 -12.97
CA ASN A 59 -14.00 -26.25 -12.05
C ASN A 59 -13.63 -24.79 -12.36
N LEU A 60 -14.09 -24.25 -13.49
CA LEU A 60 -13.79 -22.88 -13.92
C LEU A 60 -14.90 -21.93 -13.45
N VAL A 61 -14.50 -20.68 -13.16
CA VAL A 61 -15.43 -19.57 -12.96
C VAL A 61 -15.50 -18.82 -14.29
N THR A 62 -16.71 -18.58 -14.80
CA THR A 62 -16.95 -17.79 -16.02
C THR A 62 -17.30 -16.34 -15.69
N PHE A 63 -17.14 -15.43 -16.65
CA PHE A 63 -17.38 -13.99 -16.42
C PHE A 63 -18.86 -13.65 -16.18
N ASP A 64 -19.78 -14.49 -16.65
CA ASP A 64 -21.23 -14.38 -16.49
C ASP A 64 -21.76 -15.13 -15.26
N GLU A 65 -20.88 -15.80 -14.49
CA GLU A 65 -21.26 -16.52 -13.29
C GLU A 65 -21.48 -15.58 -12.10
N HIS A 66 -22.55 -15.87 -11.34
CA HIS A 66 -22.76 -15.30 -10.01
C HIS A 66 -21.91 -16.06 -8.99
N ILE A 67 -21.00 -15.36 -8.31
CA ILE A 67 -20.22 -15.93 -7.20
C ILE A 67 -20.77 -15.45 -5.85
N PRO A 68 -20.72 -16.27 -4.78
CA PRO A 68 -21.14 -15.83 -3.46
C PRO A 68 -20.25 -14.68 -2.93
N SER A 69 -20.75 -13.97 -1.93
CA SER A 69 -19.96 -12.97 -1.19
C SER A 69 -18.72 -13.58 -0.53
N MET A 70 -17.72 -12.76 -0.19
CA MET A 70 -16.54 -13.26 0.51
C MET A 70 -16.88 -13.82 1.89
N SER A 71 -17.87 -13.25 2.59
CA SER A 71 -18.34 -13.75 3.89
C SER A 71 -18.95 -15.15 3.77
N ASP A 72 -19.77 -15.38 2.74
CA ASP A 72 -20.34 -16.70 2.43
C ASP A 72 -19.25 -17.71 2.02
N ILE A 73 -18.27 -17.28 1.23
CA ILE A 73 -17.13 -18.12 0.84
C ILE A 73 -16.27 -18.50 2.04
N GLN A 74 -16.05 -17.60 3.00
CA GLN A 74 -15.31 -17.91 4.22
C GLN A 74 -15.98 -19.01 5.04
N ALA A 75 -17.32 -19.04 5.10
CA ALA A 75 -18.05 -20.12 5.74
C ALA A 75 -17.75 -21.48 5.08
N LEU A 76 -17.73 -21.53 3.75
CA LEU A 76 -17.35 -22.74 3.00
C LEU A 76 -15.88 -23.12 3.22
N LEU A 77 -14.96 -22.13 3.16
CA LEU A 77 -13.53 -22.35 3.37
C LEU A 77 -13.22 -22.92 4.77
N GLY A 78 -14.00 -22.53 5.79
CA GLY A 78 -13.88 -23.05 7.16
C GLY A 78 -14.10 -24.56 7.25
N ASP A 79 -14.98 -25.11 6.41
CA ASP A 79 -15.34 -26.53 6.41
C ASP A 79 -14.43 -27.39 5.51
N ILE A 80 -13.71 -26.79 4.54
CA ILE A 80 -12.99 -27.52 3.48
C ILE A 80 -12.02 -28.56 4.03
N GLN A 81 -11.22 -28.23 5.05
CA GLN A 81 -10.22 -29.18 5.57
C GLN A 81 -10.86 -30.43 6.16
N MET A 82 -11.98 -30.26 6.87
CA MET A 82 -12.73 -31.37 7.43
C MET A 82 -13.42 -32.16 6.31
N ALA A 83 -13.99 -31.47 5.32
CA ALA A 83 -14.62 -32.09 4.17
C ALA A 83 -13.64 -32.95 3.35
N GLU A 84 -12.46 -32.42 3.03
CA GLU A 84 -11.39 -33.13 2.31
C GLU A 84 -10.91 -34.37 3.09
N ARG A 85 -10.73 -34.25 4.42
CA ARG A 85 -10.34 -35.40 5.28
C ARG A 85 -11.38 -36.51 5.28
N ASN A 86 -12.64 -36.16 5.16
CA ASN A 86 -13.75 -37.10 5.07
C ASN A 86 -13.96 -37.63 3.64
N GLY A 87 -13.17 -37.20 2.66
CA GLY A 87 -13.26 -37.67 1.26
C GLY A 87 -14.31 -36.95 0.42
N PHE A 88 -14.87 -35.83 0.89
CA PHE A 88 -15.75 -34.99 0.10
C PHE A 88 -14.93 -34.13 -0.88
N THR A 89 -15.42 -34.02 -2.11
CA THR A 89 -14.71 -33.33 -3.22
C THR A 89 -15.51 -32.17 -3.80
N VAL A 90 -16.82 -32.13 -3.52
CA VAL A 90 -17.78 -31.16 -4.05
C VAL A 90 -18.70 -30.68 -2.94
N VAL A 91 -19.13 -29.42 -3.01
CA VAL A 91 -20.21 -28.86 -2.21
C VAL A 91 -21.36 -28.44 -3.12
N THR A 92 -22.58 -28.87 -2.80
CA THR A 92 -23.79 -28.33 -3.40
C THR A 92 -24.30 -27.18 -2.55
N VAL A 93 -24.44 -26.00 -3.14
CA VAL A 93 -24.91 -24.79 -2.48
C VAL A 93 -26.27 -24.38 -3.02
N ASN A 94 -27.12 -23.82 -2.16
CA ASN A 94 -28.32 -23.09 -2.55
C ASN A 94 -28.08 -21.59 -2.35
N LEU A 95 -28.09 -20.84 -3.45
CA LEU A 95 -27.81 -19.41 -3.48
C LEU A 95 -29.07 -18.60 -3.74
N ARG A 96 -29.20 -17.46 -3.07
CA ARG A 96 -30.19 -16.43 -3.36
C ARG A 96 -29.63 -15.45 -4.39
N THR A 97 -30.28 -15.37 -5.54
CA THR A 97 -29.98 -14.41 -6.62
C THR A 97 -31.14 -13.44 -6.81
N ALA A 98 -30.97 -12.44 -7.69
CA ALA A 98 -32.06 -11.53 -8.07
C ALA A 98 -33.21 -12.24 -8.81
N SER A 99 -32.92 -13.35 -9.49
CA SER A 99 -33.90 -14.16 -10.25
C SER A 99 -34.58 -15.24 -9.41
N GLY A 100 -34.11 -15.50 -8.18
CA GLY A 100 -34.71 -16.49 -7.28
C GLY A 100 -33.67 -17.28 -6.49
N GLN A 101 -33.90 -18.59 -6.36
CA GLN A 101 -32.94 -19.52 -5.74
C GLN A 101 -32.29 -20.38 -6.81
N GLU A 102 -30.98 -20.55 -6.73
CA GLU A 102 -30.19 -21.37 -7.65
C GLU A 102 -29.41 -22.42 -6.87
N VAL A 103 -29.51 -23.68 -7.29
CA VAL A 103 -28.68 -24.76 -6.75
C VAL A 103 -27.47 -24.95 -7.66
N LYS A 104 -26.27 -24.86 -7.09
CA LYS A 104 -24.99 -24.99 -7.81
C LYS A 104 -24.13 -26.03 -7.12
N SER A 105 -23.25 -26.69 -7.86
CA SER A 105 -22.22 -27.56 -7.29
C SER A 105 -20.85 -26.96 -7.56
N TYR A 106 -20.03 -26.83 -6.51
CA TYR A 106 -18.69 -26.27 -6.58
C TYR A 106 -17.66 -27.29 -6.11
N SER A 107 -16.53 -27.37 -6.82
CA SER A 107 -15.36 -28.05 -6.29
C SER A 107 -14.61 -27.17 -5.31
N VAL A 108 -13.75 -27.79 -4.50
CA VAL A 108 -12.80 -27.07 -3.63
C VAL A 108 -11.94 -26.07 -4.43
N SER A 109 -11.46 -26.48 -5.61
CA SER A 109 -10.65 -25.59 -6.47
C SER A 109 -11.44 -24.37 -6.93
N LYS A 110 -12.71 -24.54 -7.31
CA LYS A 110 -13.57 -23.42 -7.73
C LYS A 110 -13.84 -22.45 -6.58
N ILE A 111 -14.07 -22.94 -5.35
CA ILE A 111 -14.20 -22.09 -4.16
C ILE A 111 -12.92 -21.27 -3.93
N ARG A 112 -11.74 -21.88 -4.07
CA ARG A 112 -10.46 -21.17 -3.95
C ARG A 112 -10.27 -20.10 -5.03
N ILE A 113 -10.71 -20.36 -6.27
CA ILE A 113 -10.71 -19.35 -7.35
C ILE A 113 -11.66 -18.20 -7.02
N MET A 114 -12.87 -18.47 -6.52
CA MET A 114 -13.81 -17.43 -6.08
C MET A 114 -13.21 -16.57 -4.97
N ALA A 115 -12.55 -17.19 -3.97
CA ALA A 115 -11.81 -16.45 -2.95
C ALA A 115 -10.69 -15.58 -3.54
N CYS A 116 -9.97 -16.11 -4.55
CA CYS A 116 -8.94 -15.34 -5.26
C CYS A 116 -9.53 -14.12 -5.98
N ILE A 117 -10.70 -14.27 -6.64
CA ILE A 117 -11.40 -13.16 -7.29
C ILE A 117 -11.69 -12.04 -6.28
N HIS A 118 -12.26 -12.38 -5.13
CA HIS A 118 -12.54 -11.40 -4.06
C HIS A 118 -11.29 -10.71 -3.55
N ASN A 119 -10.24 -11.48 -3.26
CA ASN A 119 -8.98 -10.95 -2.74
C ASN A 119 -8.29 -9.98 -3.71
N GLN A 120 -8.54 -10.10 -5.03
CA GLN A 120 -7.92 -9.26 -6.06
C GLN A 120 -8.85 -8.16 -6.60
N ALA A 121 -10.15 -8.19 -6.28
CA ALA A 121 -11.14 -7.28 -6.86
C ALA A 121 -10.81 -5.79 -6.63
N GLU A 122 -10.37 -5.43 -5.41
CA GLU A 122 -9.98 -4.06 -5.08
C GLU A 122 -8.75 -3.59 -5.86
N SER A 123 -7.73 -4.45 -5.98
CA SER A 123 -6.51 -4.14 -6.72
C SER A 123 -6.79 -3.95 -8.21
N ILE A 124 -7.65 -4.79 -8.81
CA ILE A 124 -8.07 -4.66 -10.21
C ILE A 124 -8.86 -3.37 -10.44
N LYS A 125 -9.80 -3.05 -9.53
CA LYS A 125 -10.57 -1.80 -9.59
C LYS A 125 -9.67 -0.57 -9.48
N SER A 126 -8.71 -0.61 -8.55
CA SER A 126 -7.70 0.43 -8.36
C SER A 126 -6.80 0.59 -9.58
N ALA A 127 -6.33 -0.52 -10.17
CA ALA A 127 -5.53 -0.50 -11.38
C ALA A 127 -6.31 0.13 -12.55
N SER A 128 -7.61 -0.15 -12.67
CA SER A 128 -8.48 0.46 -13.67
C SER A 128 -8.56 1.98 -13.52
N TRP A 129 -8.78 2.48 -12.29
CA TRP A 129 -8.80 3.92 -12.02
C TRP A 129 -7.46 4.58 -12.30
N LEU A 130 -6.35 3.94 -11.90
CA LEU A 130 -5.02 4.46 -12.21
C LEU A 130 -4.79 4.49 -13.73
N PHE A 131 -5.15 3.43 -14.45
CA PHE A 131 -4.96 3.36 -15.90
C PHE A 131 -5.71 4.47 -16.62
N GLN A 132 -6.94 4.76 -16.18
CA GLN A 132 -7.75 5.87 -16.70
C GLN A 132 -7.11 7.23 -16.36
N ALA A 133 -6.58 7.39 -15.14
CA ALA A 133 -5.94 8.63 -14.73
C ALA A 133 -4.64 8.93 -15.48
N VAL A 134 -3.88 7.90 -15.90
CA VAL A 134 -2.63 8.09 -16.67
C VAL A 134 -2.86 8.29 -18.17
N GLN A 135 -4.09 8.09 -18.68
CA GLN A 135 -4.38 8.33 -20.09
C GLN A 135 -4.22 9.83 -20.43
N PRO A 136 -3.70 10.17 -21.63
CA PRO A 136 -3.55 11.57 -22.05
C PRO A 136 -4.86 12.36 -22.01
N GLU A 137 -5.99 11.71 -22.30
CA GLU A 137 -7.32 12.33 -22.33
C GLU A 137 -7.85 12.71 -20.94
N SER A 138 -7.25 12.18 -19.86
CA SER A 138 -7.70 12.46 -18.49
C SER A 138 -7.36 13.89 -18.05
N GLY A 139 -6.27 14.45 -18.58
CA GLY A 139 -5.69 15.73 -18.13
C GLY A 139 -5.19 15.73 -16.68
N VAL A 140 -5.12 14.57 -16.01
CA VAL A 140 -4.71 14.44 -14.61
C VAL A 140 -3.19 14.55 -14.44
N LEU A 141 -2.43 13.96 -15.36
CA LEU A 141 -0.96 13.92 -15.31
C LEU A 141 -0.34 14.64 -16.52
N ASN A 142 0.77 15.34 -16.26
CA ASN A 142 1.56 16.03 -17.29
C ASN A 142 2.92 15.35 -17.55
N CYS A 143 3.04 14.04 -17.33
CA CYS A 143 4.27 13.28 -17.59
C CYS A 143 4.12 12.45 -18.88
N PRO A 144 4.75 12.85 -20.01
CA PRO A 144 4.69 12.10 -21.26
C PRO A 144 5.26 10.69 -21.10
N GLY A 145 4.72 9.71 -21.84
CA GLY A 145 5.20 8.32 -21.76
C GLY A 145 4.56 7.48 -20.65
N THR A 146 3.78 8.10 -19.75
CA THR A 146 3.18 7.38 -18.61
C THR A 146 2.19 6.31 -19.06
N ALA A 147 1.34 6.62 -20.04
CA ALA A 147 0.36 5.65 -20.54
C ALA A 147 1.06 4.45 -21.20
N GLU A 148 2.09 4.70 -22.01
CA GLU A 148 2.91 3.69 -22.66
C GLU A 148 3.67 2.83 -21.66
N PHE A 149 4.25 3.46 -20.62
CA PHE A 149 4.90 2.73 -19.52
C PHE A 149 3.94 1.72 -18.89
N PHE A 150 2.71 2.15 -18.58
CA PHE A 150 1.75 1.26 -17.92
C PHE A 150 1.26 0.11 -18.80
N GLN A 151 1.13 0.29 -20.13
CA GLN A 151 0.57 -0.74 -21.02
C GLN A 151 1.21 -2.12 -20.83
N ASP A 152 2.54 -2.15 -20.72
CA ASP A 152 3.33 -3.37 -20.57
C ASP A 152 3.67 -3.72 -19.11
N CYS A 153 3.30 -2.88 -18.14
CA CYS A 153 3.46 -3.19 -16.73
C CYS A 153 2.43 -4.21 -16.27
N ARG A 154 2.86 -5.15 -15.43
CA ARG A 154 1.93 -6.01 -14.68
C ARG A 154 1.33 -5.22 -13.54
N ILE A 155 0.05 -5.49 -13.27
CA ILE A 155 -0.70 -4.81 -12.21
C ILE A 155 0.01 -4.95 -10.86
N PHE A 156 0.46 -6.16 -10.53
CA PHE A 156 1.02 -6.50 -9.22
C PHE A 156 2.54 -6.33 -9.11
N ASP A 157 3.22 -5.92 -10.19
CA ASP A 157 4.66 -5.68 -10.13
C ASP A 157 4.95 -4.42 -9.29
N PRO A 158 6.02 -4.43 -8.47
CA PRO A 158 6.48 -3.25 -7.76
C PRO A 158 6.83 -2.11 -8.71
N LEU A 159 6.61 -0.87 -8.27
CA LEU A 159 7.06 0.30 -9.00
C LEU A 159 8.61 0.33 -9.06
N PRO A 160 9.23 0.37 -10.25
CA PRO A 160 10.69 0.32 -10.37
C PRO A 160 11.35 1.59 -9.82
N GLY A 161 12.64 1.48 -9.50
CA GLY A 161 13.44 2.60 -8.99
C GLY A 161 13.31 2.87 -7.49
N TYR A 162 12.56 2.03 -6.76
CA TYR A 162 12.37 2.12 -5.31
C TYR A 162 12.82 0.85 -4.61
N SER A 163 13.32 0.99 -3.39
CA SER A 163 13.59 -0.10 -2.45
C SER A 163 12.31 -0.71 -1.88
N SER A 164 11.25 0.11 -1.78
CA SER A 164 9.93 -0.31 -1.33
C SER A 164 9.21 -1.10 -2.42
N ALA A 165 8.86 -2.36 -2.14
CA ALA A 165 8.19 -3.26 -3.09
C ALA A 165 6.68 -2.97 -3.19
N VAL A 166 6.32 -1.77 -3.64
CA VAL A 166 4.94 -1.26 -3.65
C VAL A 166 4.34 -1.42 -5.05
N PRO A 167 3.26 -2.21 -5.22
CA PRO A 167 2.62 -2.38 -6.51
C PRO A 167 2.07 -1.08 -7.06
N ALA A 168 2.22 -0.85 -8.37
CA ALA A 168 1.84 0.41 -9.00
C ALA A 168 0.34 0.73 -8.84
N TRP A 169 -0.54 -0.28 -8.78
CA TRP A 169 -1.99 -0.06 -8.64
C TRP A 169 -2.36 0.69 -7.37
N THR A 170 -1.54 0.63 -6.32
CA THR A 170 -1.78 1.32 -5.05
C THR A 170 -1.75 2.84 -5.20
N LEU A 171 -1.09 3.36 -6.25
CA LEU A 171 -1.09 4.80 -6.58
C LEU A 171 -2.48 5.32 -6.95
N SER A 172 -3.47 4.45 -7.21
CA SER A 172 -4.86 4.85 -7.40
C SER A 172 -5.41 5.69 -6.24
N CYS A 173 -4.92 5.51 -5.01
CA CYS A 173 -5.36 6.32 -3.88
C CYS A 173 -5.01 7.81 -4.03
N LEU A 174 -4.11 8.17 -4.96
CA LEU A 174 -3.78 9.55 -5.29
C LEU A 174 -4.71 10.16 -6.35
N THR A 175 -5.55 9.35 -7.01
CA THR A 175 -6.48 9.85 -8.05
C THR A 175 -7.78 10.42 -7.45
N MET A 176 -8.05 10.11 -6.18
CA MET A 176 -9.30 10.41 -5.46
C MET A 176 -9.01 10.95 -4.04
N ASP A 177 -10.02 11.53 -3.39
CA ASP A 177 -9.94 11.88 -1.96
C ASP A 177 -10.31 10.68 -1.08
N VAL A 178 -9.41 9.70 -1.06
CA VAL A 178 -9.46 8.53 -0.18
C VAL A 178 -8.20 8.49 0.68
N ASP A 179 -8.21 7.68 1.74
CA ASP A 179 -7.04 7.49 2.58
C ASP A 179 -5.87 6.98 1.74
N ILE A 180 -4.70 7.59 1.94
CA ILE A 180 -3.50 7.20 1.21
C ILE A 180 -2.94 5.93 1.84
N HIS A 181 -2.79 4.89 1.03
CA HIS A 181 -2.17 3.65 1.47
C HIS A 181 -0.80 3.92 2.06
N TYR A 182 -0.49 3.30 3.20
CA TYR A 182 0.77 3.51 3.88
C TYR A 182 1.99 3.19 2.99
N TRP A 183 1.86 2.20 2.11
CA TRP A 183 2.86 1.86 1.09
C TRP A 183 3.17 3.02 0.14
N VAL A 184 2.16 3.79 -0.26
CA VAL A 184 2.36 4.97 -1.12
C VAL A 184 3.09 6.08 -0.35
N ILE A 185 2.85 6.18 0.96
CA ILE A 185 3.62 7.09 1.81
C ILE A 185 5.08 6.62 1.96
N ASP A 186 5.33 5.31 2.07
CA ASP A 186 6.71 4.77 2.06
C ASP A 186 7.45 5.16 0.77
N LEU A 187 6.81 4.98 -0.41
CA LEU A 187 7.35 5.46 -1.68
C LEU A 187 7.60 6.98 -1.70
N ALA A 188 6.65 7.75 -1.18
CA ALA A 188 6.77 9.21 -1.12
C ALA A 188 7.92 9.67 -0.23
N MET A 189 8.15 8.97 0.90
CA MET A 189 9.28 9.24 1.80
C MET A 189 10.61 8.86 1.18
N GLU A 190 10.67 7.77 0.42
CA GLU A 190 11.85 7.39 -0.35
C GLU A 190 12.13 8.41 -1.46
N ASN A 191 11.11 8.83 -2.22
CA ASN A 191 11.23 9.88 -3.23
C ASN A 191 11.68 11.22 -2.62
N LEU A 192 11.15 11.58 -1.45
CA LEU A 192 11.58 12.75 -0.69
C LEU A 192 13.06 12.67 -0.35
N TYR A 193 13.53 11.53 0.17
CA TYR A 193 14.94 11.30 0.47
C TYR A 193 15.82 11.49 -0.77
N LEU A 194 15.47 10.85 -1.88
CA LEU A 194 16.21 10.96 -3.14
C LEU A 194 16.27 12.41 -3.62
N ARG A 195 15.14 13.13 -3.59
CA ARG A 195 15.07 14.55 -3.99
C ARG A 195 15.96 15.42 -3.11
N ILE A 196 15.92 15.26 -1.79
CA ILE A 196 16.80 16.00 -0.87
C ILE A 196 18.27 15.73 -1.21
N ARG A 197 18.63 14.47 -1.49
CA ARG A 197 20.01 14.09 -1.83
C ARG A 197 20.47 14.71 -3.15
N THR A 198 19.59 14.81 -4.14
CA THR A 198 19.90 15.45 -5.42
C THR A 198 19.90 16.98 -5.35
N SER A 199 19.14 17.60 -4.44
CA SER A 199 19.02 19.05 -4.31
C SER A 199 20.03 19.67 -3.34
N ALA A 200 20.62 18.88 -2.45
CA ALA A 200 21.51 19.37 -1.39
C ALA A 200 22.84 19.90 -1.96
N THR A 201 22.86 21.20 -2.27
CA THR A 201 24.07 21.96 -2.64
C THR A 201 25.02 22.19 -1.45
N ALA A 202 24.54 22.02 -0.21
CA ALA A 202 25.24 22.41 1.01
C ALA A 202 25.84 21.24 1.82
N GLY A 203 25.80 20.01 1.30
CA GLY A 203 26.47 18.84 1.93
C GLY A 203 25.88 18.36 3.26
N LEU A 204 24.82 18.97 3.79
CA LEU A 204 24.06 18.54 4.97
C LEU A 204 22.98 17.54 4.55
N HIS A 205 22.87 16.41 5.27
CA HIS A 205 22.04 15.29 4.87
C HIS A 205 21.15 14.80 6.02
N PRO A 206 19.83 14.73 5.81
CA PRO A 206 18.95 14.15 6.80
C PRO A 206 18.87 12.63 6.64
N ILE A 207 18.53 11.96 7.73
CA ILE A 207 18.02 10.60 7.72
C ILE A 207 16.50 10.69 7.59
N VAL A 208 15.94 10.09 6.53
CA VAL A 208 14.49 10.00 6.32
C VAL A 208 14.09 8.56 6.57
N LEU A 209 13.19 8.32 7.51
CA LEU A 209 12.75 6.97 7.89
C LEU A 209 11.31 6.70 7.43
N PRO A 210 10.97 5.45 7.07
CA PRO A 210 9.62 5.09 6.65
C PRO A 210 8.63 5.19 7.82
N PRO A 211 7.34 5.50 7.58
CA PRO A 211 6.27 5.51 8.59
C PRO A 211 6.31 4.36 9.61
N LEU A 212 6.62 3.14 9.14
CA LEU A 212 6.68 1.94 9.98
C LEU A 212 7.69 2.05 11.14
N PHE A 213 8.75 2.86 10.98
CA PHE A 213 9.72 3.12 12.06
C PHE A 213 9.03 3.63 13.32
N SER A 214 8.16 4.63 13.20
CA SER A 214 7.51 5.26 14.35
C SER A 214 6.58 4.29 15.07
N ILE A 215 5.89 3.43 14.32
CA ILE A 215 4.99 2.40 14.83
C ILE A 215 5.79 1.36 15.62
N ILE A 216 6.87 0.84 15.05
CA ILE A 216 7.74 -0.15 15.70
C ILE A 216 8.36 0.46 16.97
N LEU A 217 8.84 1.70 16.91
CA LEU A 217 9.46 2.39 18.03
C LEU A 217 8.48 2.55 19.20
N LEU A 218 7.29 3.10 18.95
CA LEU A 218 6.27 3.29 19.99
C LEU A 218 5.76 1.96 20.55
N HIS A 219 5.62 0.94 19.69
CA HIS A 219 5.20 -0.39 20.12
C HIS A 219 6.24 -1.04 21.06
N GLN A 220 7.54 -0.95 20.74
CA GLN A 220 8.60 -1.51 21.59
C GLN A 220 8.79 -0.70 22.88
N TYR A 221 8.68 0.62 22.81
CA TYR A 221 8.78 1.50 23.97
C TYR A 221 7.64 1.29 24.97
N SER A 222 6.43 1.00 24.50
CA SER A 222 5.25 0.79 25.36
C SER A 222 5.21 -0.58 26.07
N GLN A 223 6.16 -1.47 25.82
CA GLN A 223 6.24 -2.75 26.51
C GLN A 223 6.62 -2.59 27.99
N PRO A 224 6.19 -3.50 28.89
CA PRO A 224 6.54 -3.43 30.32
C PRO A 224 8.05 -3.44 30.61
N PHE A 225 8.83 -4.09 29.74
CA PHE A 225 10.29 -4.15 29.80
C PHE A 225 10.85 -3.82 28.42
N PRO A 226 10.90 -2.54 28.04
CA PRO A 226 11.24 -2.14 26.68
C PRO A 226 12.68 -2.55 26.36
N ARG A 227 12.85 -3.26 25.24
CA ARG A 227 14.14 -3.68 24.70
C ARG A 227 14.18 -3.33 23.23
N LEU A 228 15.30 -2.76 22.79
CA LEU A 228 15.52 -2.51 21.37
C LEU A 228 15.61 -3.85 20.65
N SER A 229 14.76 -4.04 19.65
CA SER A 229 14.97 -5.11 18.67
C SER A 229 16.29 -4.94 17.91
N ASN A 230 16.75 -6.00 17.27
CA ASN A 230 17.94 -5.96 16.40
C ASN A 230 17.83 -4.87 15.33
N GLN A 231 16.63 -4.64 14.80
CA GLN A 231 16.36 -3.60 13.79
C GLN A 231 16.58 -2.19 14.36
N LEU A 232 15.99 -1.87 15.51
CA LEU A 232 16.18 -0.55 16.15
C LEU A 232 17.59 -0.36 16.69
N SER A 233 18.25 -1.40 17.18
CA SER A 233 19.65 -1.34 17.59
C SER A 233 20.58 -1.07 16.40
N THR A 234 20.35 -1.73 15.26
CA THR A 234 21.09 -1.48 14.01
C THR A 234 20.86 -0.05 13.53
N LEU A 235 19.62 0.44 13.58
CA LEU A 235 19.30 1.83 13.25
C LEU A 235 19.99 2.82 14.19
N SER A 236 20.02 2.56 15.51
CA SER A 236 20.71 3.42 16.47
C SER A 236 22.23 3.50 16.18
N HIS A 237 22.87 2.36 15.87
CA HIS A 237 24.26 2.36 15.42
C HIS A 237 24.47 3.10 14.09
N PHE A 238 23.55 2.95 13.14
CA PHE A 238 23.59 3.69 11.88
C PHE A 238 23.50 5.20 12.14
N ILE A 239 22.56 5.65 12.99
CA ILE A 239 22.42 7.07 13.37
C ILE A 239 23.72 7.56 14.03
N CYS A 240 24.29 6.80 14.97
CA CYS A 240 25.56 7.13 15.62
C CYS A 240 26.68 7.35 14.59
N ASN A 241 26.86 6.39 13.68
CA ASN A 241 27.87 6.49 12.63
C ASN A 241 27.62 7.69 11.70
N PHE A 242 26.36 7.91 11.32
CA PHE A 242 25.97 9.01 10.45
C PHE A 242 26.23 10.37 11.12
N VAL A 243 25.91 10.52 12.40
CA VAL A 243 26.18 11.77 13.16
C VAL A 243 27.69 12.04 13.27
N MET A 244 28.50 10.99 13.39
CA MET A 244 29.96 11.13 13.57
C MET A 244 30.72 11.34 12.26
N LEU A 245 30.26 10.72 11.17
CA LEU A 245 31.00 10.65 9.90
C LEU A 245 30.42 11.56 8.83
N GLU A 246 29.13 11.88 8.91
CA GLU A 246 28.41 12.64 7.91
C GLU A 246 27.93 13.96 8.49
N ASN A 247 27.63 14.89 7.60
CA ASN A 247 27.03 16.18 7.92
C ASN A 247 25.54 15.99 8.26
N PHE A 248 25.25 15.43 9.43
CA PHE A 248 23.89 15.21 9.91
C PHE A 248 23.10 16.51 9.98
N SER A 249 21.93 16.54 9.33
CA SER A 249 21.02 17.69 9.35
C SER A 249 19.70 17.44 10.06
N GLY A 250 19.41 16.17 10.36
CA GLY A 250 18.27 15.79 11.16
C GLY A 250 17.74 14.40 10.85
N LEU A 251 16.78 13.98 11.66
CA LEU A 251 16.01 12.74 11.55
C LEU A 251 14.55 13.09 11.27
N SER A 252 14.04 12.71 10.09
CA SER A 252 12.68 12.98 9.65
C SER A 252 11.90 11.70 9.43
N PHE A 253 10.65 11.69 9.87
CA PHE A 253 9.76 10.55 9.67
C PHE A 253 8.29 10.97 9.83
N LEU A 254 7.41 10.11 9.36
CA LEU A 254 5.98 10.24 9.57
C LEU A 254 5.49 9.22 10.60
N HIS A 255 4.41 9.54 11.30
CA HIS A 255 3.68 8.62 12.14
C HIS A 255 2.25 8.50 11.65
N CYS A 256 1.78 7.25 11.52
CA CYS A 256 0.41 6.95 11.16
C CYS A 256 -0.33 6.41 12.40
N ASN A 257 -1.38 7.12 12.81
CA ASN A 257 -2.29 6.70 13.87
C ASN A 257 -3.69 6.56 13.29
N GLY A 258 -4.12 5.30 13.08
CA GLY A 258 -5.32 5.01 12.30
C GLY A 258 -5.12 5.38 10.82
N ALA A 259 -5.90 6.35 10.33
CA ALA A 259 -5.78 6.91 8.97
C ALA A 259 -5.09 8.29 8.95
N HIS A 260 -4.69 8.83 10.11
CA HIS A 260 -4.12 10.17 10.23
C HIS A 260 -2.59 10.13 10.28
N TYR A 261 -1.95 11.05 9.55
CA TYR A 261 -0.50 11.16 9.50
C TYR A 261 -0.03 12.44 10.20
N SER A 262 1.01 12.29 11.03
CA SER A 262 1.75 13.39 11.63
C SER A 262 3.21 13.34 11.22
N THR A 263 3.84 14.51 11.15
CA THR A 263 5.24 14.69 10.74
C THR A 263 6.11 14.97 11.94
N TYR A 264 7.30 14.38 11.96
CA TYR A 264 8.31 14.62 12.97
C TYR A 264 9.65 14.95 12.31
N HIS A 265 10.38 15.91 12.88
CA HIS A 265 11.76 16.20 12.52
C HIS A 265 12.58 16.57 13.75
N TYR A 266 13.72 15.89 13.93
CA TYR A 266 14.68 16.17 14.97
C TYR A 266 16.04 16.59 14.38
N SER A 267 16.43 17.85 14.53
CA SER A 267 17.67 18.38 13.95
C SER A 267 18.91 18.21 14.83
N GLY A 268 18.80 17.58 16.00
CA GLY A 268 19.91 17.43 16.94
C GLY A 268 20.10 18.60 17.91
N ASN A 269 19.13 19.52 18.02
CA ASN A 269 19.19 20.72 18.88
C ASN A 269 18.27 20.62 20.12
N SER A 270 18.03 19.41 20.63
CA SER A 270 17.12 19.13 21.75
C SER A 270 15.64 19.51 21.53
N ARG A 271 15.24 19.85 20.30
CA ARG A 271 13.86 20.17 19.95
C ARG A 271 13.34 19.25 18.85
N LEU A 272 12.17 18.65 19.09
CA LEU A 272 11.43 17.87 18.09
C LEU A 272 10.39 18.78 17.43
N LEU A 273 10.49 18.97 16.12
CA LEU A 273 9.44 19.60 15.35
C LEU A 273 8.33 18.59 15.09
N TYR A 274 7.08 19.01 15.30
CA TYR A 274 5.87 18.20 15.17
C TYR A 274 4.85 18.90 14.26
N GLY A 275 4.47 18.26 13.17
CA GLY A 275 3.43 18.72 12.25
C GLY A 275 2.19 17.84 12.33
N ASN A 276 1.04 18.43 12.60
CA ASN A 276 -0.24 17.72 12.58
C ASN A 276 -1.32 18.64 12.00
N SER A 277 -1.93 18.21 10.90
CA SER A 277 -2.94 19.00 10.19
C SER A 277 -4.31 19.04 10.86
N LEU A 278 -4.49 18.42 12.03
CA LEU A 278 -5.72 18.43 12.84
C LEU A 278 -5.62 19.30 14.10
N THR A 279 -4.43 19.77 14.47
CA THR A 279 -4.22 20.54 15.70
C THR A 279 -3.10 21.56 15.55
N SER A 280 -3.25 22.70 16.22
CA SER A 280 -2.21 23.73 16.31
C SER A 280 -1.30 23.59 17.54
N ALA A 281 -1.46 22.52 18.33
CA ALA A 281 -0.68 22.27 19.54
C ALA A 281 -0.15 20.82 19.59
N PRO A 282 1.00 20.58 20.27
CA PRO A 282 1.53 19.24 20.49
C PRO A 282 0.54 18.34 21.22
N THR A 283 0.41 17.10 20.77
CA THR A 283 -0.49 16.10 21.36
C THR A 283 0.22 15.27 22.42
N ALA A 284 -0.53 14.48 23.19
CA ALA A 284 0.05 13.47 24.09
C ALA A 284 0.90 12.44 23.32
N GLU A 285 0.50 12.11 22.10
CA GLU A 285 1.24 11.22 21.20
C GLU A 285 2.61 11.83 20.84
N ALA A 286 2.69 13.13 20.56
CA ALA A 286 3.97 13.80 20.30
C ALA A 286 4.91 13.72 21.51
N GLN A 287 4.37 13.83 22.74
CA GLN A 287 5.16 13.66 23.97
C GLN A 287 5.61 12.21 24.20
N GLN A 288 4.77 11.24 23.83
CA GLN A 288 5.15 9.84 23.85
C GLN A 288 6.29 9.57 22.85
N MET A 289 6.24 10.18 21.66
CA MET A 289 7.31 10.10 20.66
C MET A 289 8.63 10.66 21.17
N VAL A 290 8.62 11.80 21.87
CA VAL A 290 9.82 12.35 22.55
C VAL A 290 10.43 11.31 23.48
N SER A 291 9.61 10.68 24.30
CA SER A 291 10.07 9.68 25.27
C SER A 291 10.68 8.45 24.58
N ALA A 292 10.03 7.98 23.52
CA ALA A 292 10.51 6.83 22.75
C ALA A 292 11.81 7.14 21.97
N LEU A 293 11.93 8.34 21.40
CA LEU A 293 13.17 8.79 20.76
C LEU A 293 14.31 8.94 21.78
N ASN A 294 14.05 9.54 22.95
CA ASN A 294 15.04 9.65 24.03
C ASN A 294 15.45 8.29 24.61
N TRP A 295 14.64 7.25 24.39
CA TRP A 295 15.01 5.87 24.69
C TRP A 295 15.86 5.23 23.59
N LEU A 296 15.65 5.58 22.31
CA LEU A 296 16.38 5.04 21.15
C LEU A 296 17.77 5.68 20.93
N LEU A 297 17.85 7.00 21.12
CA LEU A 297 19.01 7.83 20.79
C LEU A 297 20.21 7.82 21.76
N PRO A 298 20.16 7.27 22.99
CA PRO A 298 21.36 7.18 23.82
C PRO A 298 22.51 6.47 23.11
N GLY A 299 23.70 7.07 23.15
CA GLY A 299 24.90 6.56 22.46
C GLY A 299 25.08 7.03 21.02
N THR A 300 24.13 7.78 20.45
CA THR A 300 24.25 8.33 19.08
C THR A 300 25.04 9.64 18.99
N GLY A 301 25.38 10.26 20.12
CA GLY A 301 26.00 11.59 20.17
C GLY A 301 25.02 12.76 20.04
N LEU A 302 23.74 12.49 19.76
CA LEU A 302 22.69 13.50 19.74
C LEU A 302 22.23 13.85 21.15
N PRO A 303 21.93 15.13 21.45
CA PRO A 303 21.40 15.49 22.76
C PRO A 303 19.98 14.93 22.97
N PRO A 304 19.50 14.83 24.22
CA PRO A 304 18.12 14.46 24.48
C PRO A 304 17.18 15.56 23.99
N ILE A 305 15.98 15.15 23.58
CA ILE A 305 14.87 16.04 23.21
C ILE A 305 14.18 16.50 24.51
N ILE A 306 14.07 17.81 24.69
CA ILE A 306 13.45 18.43 25.88
C ILE A 306 12.24 19.31 25.53
N GLU A 307 12.08 19.64 24.25
CA GLU A 307 11.01 20.52 23.75
C GLU A 307 10.36 19.93 22.51
N VAL A 308 9.04 20.13 22.38
CA VAL A 308 8.29 19.91 21.13
C VAL A 308 7.81 21.25 20.62
N SER A 309 8.10 21.56 19.36
CA SER A 309 7.59 22.77 18.70
C SER A 309 6.77 22.40 17.47
N MET A 310 5.76 23.21 17.15
CA MET A 310 4.91 22.97 15.99
C MET A 310 5.64 23.31 14.68
N MET A 311 5.45 22.47 13.67
CA MET A 311 5.69 22.84 12.28
C MET A 311 4.53 23.69 11.76
N ASP A 312 4.80 24.54 10.78
CA ASP A 312 3.76 25.29 10.07
C ASP A 312 3.03 24.39 9.06
N VAL A 313 1.95 23.76 9.53
CA VAL A 313 1.07 22.86 8.75
C VAL A 313 -0.36 23.40 8.81
N ALA A 314 -0.93 23.75 7.66
CA ALA A 314 -2.31 24.22 7.59
C ALA A 314 -3.33 23.12 7.98
N PHE A 315 -4.43 23.53 8.61
CA PHE A 315 -5.50 22.63 9.02
C PHE A 315 -6.16 21.95 7.82
N GLN A 316 -6.36 20.63 7.88
CA GLN A 316 -6.89 19.86 6.74
C GLN A 316 -8.42 19.86 6.60
N GLY A 317 -9.15 20.28 7.63
CA GLY A 317 -10.60 20.12 7.68
C GLY A 317 -11.02 18.75 8.22
N GLY A 318 -12.17 18.68 8.90
CA GLY A 318 -12.73 17.40 9.35
C GLY A 318 -13.17 16.55 8.16
N GLY A 319 -12.79 15.27 8.15
CA GLY A 319 -13.17 14.31 7.10
C GLY A 319 -12.30 14.33 5.83
N SER A 320 -11.27 15.18 5.76
CA SER A 320 -10.29 15.10 4.65
C SER A 320 -9.41 13.86 4.81
N CYS A 321 -9.24 13.11 3.73
CA CYS A 321 -8.36 11.93 3.69
C CYS A 321 -6.90 12.28 3.31
N SER A 322 -6.52 13.56 3.46
CA SER A 322 -5.26 14.11 2.92
C SER A 322 -4.17 14.34 3.99
N GLY A 323 -4.28 13.72 5.16
CA GLY A 323 -3.29 13.83 6.24
C GLY A 323 -1.89 13.45 5.81
N GLY A 324 -1.74 12.39 5.00
CA GLY A 324 -0.46 12.00 4.42
C GLY A 324 0.17 13.08 3.53
N ILE A 325 -0.64 13.76 2.71
CA ILE A 325 -0.17 14.85 1.84
C ILE A 325 0.27 16.06 2.66
N ALA A 326 -0.55 16.46 3.65
CA ALA A 326 -0.21 17.57 4.54
C ALA A 326 1.09 17.30 5.29
N ALA A 327 1.25 16.08 5.80
CA ALA A 327 2.43 15.63 6.52
C ALA A 327 3.70 15.63 5.64
N LEU A 328 3.61 15.08 4.42
CA LEU A 328 4.69 15.10 3.43
C LEU A 328 5.08 16.54 3.04
N ASN A 329 4.08 17.39 2.76
CA ASN A 329 4.33 18.78 2.36
C ASN A 329 5.06 19.59 3.46
N ALA A 330 4.79 19.28 4.73
CA ALA A 330 5.51 19.88 5.85
C ALA A 330 7.02 19.57 5.79
N LEU A 331 7.39 18.32 5.47
CA LEU A 331 8.79 17.95 5.26
C LEU A 331 9.37 18.59 3.99
N GLU A 332 8.62 18.61 2.89
CA GLU A 332 9.09 19.27 1.66
C GLU A 332 9.42 20.75 1.90
N LYS A 333 8.57 21.45 2.63
CA LYS A 333 8.77 22.85 3.03
C LYS A 333 9.97 23.00 3.97
N LEU A 334 10.12 22.11 4.95
CA LEU A 334 11.26 22.11 5.87
C LEU A 334 12.59 22.02 5.10
N TYR A 335 12.63 21.19 4.05
CA TYR A 335 13.81 21.01 3.20
C TYR A 335 13.88 21.98 2.02
N SER A 336 13.02 23.02 1.98
CA SER A 336 12.97 24.01 0.91
C SER A 336 12.87 23.41 -0.49
N LEU A 337 12.19 22.27 -0.61
CA LEU A 337 11.95 21.64 -1.91
C LEU A 337 10.88 22.43 -2.68
N PRO A 338 11.03 22.56 -4.02
CA PRO A 338 10.04 23.25 -4.83
C PRO A 338 8.71 22.50 -4.82
N GLY A 339 7.61 23.24 -4.71
CA GLY A 339 6.26 22.68 -4.70
C GLY A 339 5.19 23.70 -4.33
N ILE A 340 3.93 23.27 -4.40
CA ILE A 340 2.78 24.03 -3.93
C ILE A 340 2.67 23.84 -2.41
N ALA A 341 2.38 24.92 -1.67
CA ALA A 341 2.14 24.82 -0.24
C ALA A 341 0.81 24.07 0.04
N TRP A 342 0.83 23.27 1.10
CA TRP A 342 -0.36 22.57 1.57
C TRP A 342 -1.49 23.55 1.90
N HIS A 343 -2.65 23.26 1.32
CA HIS A 343 -3.93 23.87 1.64
C HIS A 343 -5.03 22.86 1.26
N PRO A 344 -6.14 22.74 2.00
CA PRO A 344 -7.22 21.81 1.67
C PRO A 344 -7.70 21.92 0.20
N ASN A 345 -7.85 23.15 -0.30
CA ASN A 345 -8.25 23.40 -1.69
C ASN A 345 -7.25 22.89 -2.74
N ASN A 346 -5.99 22.65 -2.36
CA ASN A 346 -4.94 22.16 -3.23
C ASN A 346 -4.70 20.66 -3.06
N ALA A 347 -5.46 19.96 -2.20
CA ALA A 347 -5.19 18.58 -1.84
C ALA A 347 -5.10 17.65 -3.05
N LEU A 348 -6.07 17.75 -3.97
CA LEU A 348 -6.08 16.93 -5.18
C LEU A 348 -4.89 17.23 -6.10
N ALA A 349 -4.57 18.51 -6.31
CA ALA A 349 -3.40 18.91 -7.10
C ALA A 349 -2.09 18.39 -6.49
N LEU A 350 -1.97 18.40 -5.16
CA LEU A 350 -0.81 17.84 -4.47
C LEU A 350 -0.72 16.32 -4.59
N ARG A 351 -1.86 15.61 -4.55
CA ARG A 351 -1.90 14.16 -4.84
C ARG A 351 -1.43 13.85 -6.26
N TYR A 352 -1.89 14.61 -7.25
CA TYR A 352 -1.49 14.43 -8.65
C TYR A 352 -0.02 14.74 -8.86
N MET A 353 0.50 15.83 -8.28
CA MET A 353 1.94 16.11 -8.31
C MET A 353 2.77 15.01 -7.63
N LEU A 354 2.29 14.43 -6.53
CA LEU A 354 2.98 13.31 -5.89
C LEU A 354 2.99 12.08 -6.82
N MET A 355 1.84 11.73 -7.40
CA MET A 355 1.73 10.64 -8.36
C MET A 355 2.68 10.86 -9.56
N GLU A 356 2.68 12.06 -10.13
CA GLU A 356 3.57 12.45 -11.22
C GLU A 356 5.05 12.27 -10.86
N ARG A 357 5.47 12.76 -9.69
CA ARG A 357 6.87 12.62 -9.21
C ARG A 357 7.27 11.15 -9.04
N LEU A 358 6.37 10.33 -8.51
CA LEU A 358 6.63 8.90 -8.31
C LEU A 358 6.79 8.18 -9.65
N LEU A 359 5.90 8.48 -10.60
CA LEU A 359 5.91 7.86 -11.93
C LEU A 359 7.07 8.32 -12.80
N CYS A 360 7.37 9.63 -12.83
CA CYS A 360 8.49 10.11 -13.63
C CYS A 360 9.83 9.56 -13.11
N HIS A 361 10.00 9.33 -11.79
CA HIS A 361 11.18 8.62 -11.27
C HIS A 361 11.21 7.17 -11.74
N ALA A 362 10.10 6.44 -11.58
CA ALA A 362 9.99 5.04 -11.96
C ALA A 362 10.31 4.80 -13.45
N MET A 363 9.93 5.72 -14.34
CA MET A 363 10.21 5.62 -15.77
C MET A 363 11.66 5.94 -16.17
N THR A 364 12.45 6.53 -15.27
CA THR A 364 13.85 6.92 -15.56
C THR A 364 14.89 5.92 -15.10
N VAL A 365 14.50 4.92 -14.31
CA VAL A 365 15.35 3.83 -13.82
C VAL A 365 15.17 2.61 -14.71
#